data_AF-A0A2D4NT46-F1
#
_entry.id   AF-A0A2D4NT46-F1
#
_cell.length_a   1.000
_cell.length_b   1.000
_cell.length_c   1.000
_cell.angle_alpha   90.00
_cell.angle_beta   90.00
_cell.angle_gamma   90.00
#
_symmetry.space_group_name_H-M   'P 1'
#
loop_
_entity.id
_entity.type
_entity.pdbx_description
1 polymer ?
#
loop_
_entity_poly.entity_id
_entity_poly.type
_entity_poly.pdbx_seq_one_letter_code
_entity_poly.pdbx_strand_id
1 'polypeptide(L)'
;MLKRAPSYRTLELELIEWQERELFEYFVVVSLKKKPSKNTYLPEVTYQFPKLERPTKQVREAEERLKAIPQFCFPDAKDWNPVSEYNSETFSFMLTGEDGSRRFGYCRRLLPSGKGPRLPEVYCVISRLGCFDLFSKILDEVERRRGISAALVYPFMRSLMESPFPAPGKTIKVKTFLPGAGNEVIELRRPMDSRLEHVDFECLFKCLNIRQIIRIFASLLLERRVIFVADKLR
;
A
#
# COMPACT_ATOMS: atom_id res chain seq x y z
N MET A 1 -12.58 -7.86 50.44
CA MET A 1 -12.91 -8.66 49.24
C MET A 1 -12.06 -8.19 48.07
N LEU A 2 -11.08 -9.00 47.64
CA LEU A 2 -10.25 -8.72 46.47
C LEU A 2 -11.12 -8.84 45.20
N LYS A 3 -11.24 -7.75 44.44
CA LYS A 3 -11.88 -7.76 43.11
C LYS A 3 -11.01 -8.63 42.18
N ARG A 4 -11.60 -9.71 41.66
CA ARG A 4 -11.01 -10.59 40.65
C ARG A 4 -10.51 -9.75 39.46
N ALA A 5 -9.26 -10.00 39.04
CA ALA A 5 -8.71 -9.47 37.80
C ALA A 5 -9.57 -9.91 36.60
N PRO A 6 -9.67 -9.11 35.53
CA PRO A 6 -10.41 -9.48 34.34
C PRO A 6 -9.79 -10.75 33.72
N SER A 7 -10.58 -11.82 33.75
CA SER A 7 -10.30 -13.14 33.20
C SER A 7 -10.22 -13.09 31.67
N TYR A 8 -9.15 -13.68 31.09
CA TYR A 8 -8.94 -14.39 29.80
C TYR A 8 -9.79 -14.10 28.53
N ARG A 9 -10.93 -13.41 28.60
CA ARG A 9 -11.79 -13.02 27.47
C ARG A 9 -11.15 -12.02 26.51
N THR A 10 -10.15 -11.26 26.93
CA THR A 10 -9.42 -10.32 26.03
C THR A 10 -8.60 -11.05 24.99
N LEU A 11 -7.97 -12.18 25.34
CA LEU A 11 -7.19 -12.96 24.38
C LEU A 11 -8.10 -13.66 23.37
N GLU A 12 -9.25 -14.19 23.78
CA GLU A 12 -10.22 -14.79 22.85
C GLU A 12 -10.86 -13.73 21.94
N LEU A 13 -11.19 -12.53 22.45
CA LEU A 13 -11.67 -11.41 21.62
C LEU A 13 -10.58 -10.88 20.69
N GLU A 14 -9.34 -10.77 21.14
CA GLU A 14 -8.21 -10.49 20.26
C GLU A 14 -8.08 -11.61 19.22
N LEU A 15 -8.10 -12.89 19.61
CA LEU A 15 -8.01 -14.07 18.72
C LEU A 15 -9.18 -14.17 17.72
N ILE A 16 -10.36 -13.69 18.09
CA ILE A 16 -11.54 -13.56 17.22
C ILE A 16 -11.38 -12.34 16.30
N GLU A 17 -10.81 -11.22 16.76
CA GLU A 17 -10.35 -10.11 15.90
C GLU A 17 -9.18 -10.51 14.96
N TRP A 18 -8.41 -11.55 15.32
CA TRP A 18 -7.37 -12.16 14.49
C TRP A 18 -7.97 -13.06 13.40
N GLN A 19 -9.21 -13.56 13.57
CA GLN A 19 -9.87 -14.46 12.62
C GLN A 19 -10.47 -13.76 11.38
N GLU A 20 -10.50 -12.42 11.33
CA GLU A 20 -11.07 -11.65 10.18
C GLU A 20 -10.04 -10.87 9.34
N ARG A 21 -8.73 -11.04 9.53
CA ARG A 21 -7.74 -10.16 8.86
C ARG A 21 -7.30 -10.69 7.50
N GLU A 22 -7.97 -10.26 6.44
CA GLU A 22 -7.41 -10.34 5.09
C GLU A 22 -6.06 -9.60 5.04
N LEU A 23 -5.13 -10.07 4.19
CA LEU A 23 -3.82 -9.44 4.04
C LEU A 23 -3.94 -7.97 3.60
N PHE A 24 -4.92 -7.68 2.75
CA PHE A 24 -5.24 -6.34 2.26
C PHE A 24 -6.74 -6.21 2.01
N GLU A 25 -7.28 -5.00 2.12
CA GLU A 25 -8.70 -4.69 1.87
C GLU A 25 -8.94 -4.47 0.36
N TYR A 26 -8.05 -3.72 -0.30
CA TYR A 26 -8.18 -3.40 -1.72
C TYR A 26 -6.83 -3.44 -2.43
N PHE A 27 -6.90 -3.79 -3.71
CA PHE A 27 -5.86 -3.58 -4.69
C PHE A 27 -6.44 -2.75 -5.82
N VAL A 28 -5.80 -1.62 -6.13
CA VAL A 28 -6.24 -0.73 -7.20
C VAL A 28 -5.10 -0.43 -8.16
N VAL A 29 -5.46 -0.24 -9.42
CA VAL A 29 -4.58 0.37 -10.42
C VAL A 29 -5.13 1.76 -10.69
N VAL A 30 -4.26 2.75 -10.59
CA VAL A 30 -4.57 4.15 -10.85
C VAL A 30 -3.79 4.60 -12.07
N SER A 31 -4.46 5.22 -13.03
CA SER A 31 -3.83 5.77 -14.23
C SER A 31 -4.22 7.24 -14.40
N LEU A 32 -3.38 8.01 -15.08
CA LEU A 32 -3.62 9.41 -15.39
C LEU A 32 -4.46 9.55 -16.67
N LYS A 33 -5.62 10.22 -16.57
CA LYS A 33 -6.47 10.56 -17.73
C LYS A 33 -6.41 12.06 -18.04
N LYS A 34 -6.35 12.39 -19.33
CA LYS A 34 -6.29 13.78 -19.79
C LYS A 34 -7.64 14.46 -19.58
N LYS A 35 -7.67 15.64 -18.94
CA LYS A 35 -8.88 16.45 -18.91
C LYS A 35 -9.21 17.01 -20.30
N PRO A 36 -10.48 17.03 -20.72
CA PRO A 36 -10.88 17.67 -21.98
C PRO A 36 -10.64 19.18 -22.00
N SER A 37 -10.75 19.84 -20.85
CA SER A 37 -10.77 21.31 -20.71
C SER A 37 -9.43 21.94 -20.31
N LYS A 38 -8.45 21.14 -19.90
CA LYS A 38 -7.13 21.61 -19.45
C LYS A 38 -6.06 20.61 -19.91
N ASN A 39 -4.85 21.10 -20.22
CA ASN A 39 -3.71 20.23 -20.51
C ASN A 39 -3.11 19.61 -19.23
N THR A 40 -3.98 19.14 -18.33
CA THR A 40 -3.63 18.55 -17.03
C THR A 40 -4.26 17.17 -16.92
N TYR A 41 -3.61 16.27 -16.19
CA TYR A 41 -4.10 14.92 -15.97
C TYR A 41 -4.85 14.79 -14.64
N LEU A 42 -5.81 13.86 -14.58
CA LEU A 42 -6.44 13.42 -13.35
C LEU A 42 -6.14 11.95 -13.10
N PRO A 43 -5.80 11.58 -11.86
CA PRO A 43 -5.70 10.19 -11.50
C PRO A 43 -7.08 9.58 -11.31
N GLU A 44 -7.29 8.42 -11.92
CA GLU A 44 -8.53 7.64 -11.82
C GLU A 44 -8.22 6.17 -11.57
N VAL A 45 -9.08 5.50 -10.78
CA VAL A 45 -9.02 4.04 -10.64
C VAL A 45 -9.44 3.40 -11.96
N THR A 46 -8.51 2.70 -12.61
CA THR A 46 -8.74 1.95 -13.85
C THR A 46 -9.01 0.48 -13.59
N TYR A 47 -8.58 -0.04 -12.44
CA TYR A 47 -8.86 -1.40 -12.00
C TYR A 47 -8.96 -1.47 -10.48
N GLN A 48 -9.82 -2.35 -9.98
CA GLN A 48 -10.01 -2.61 -8.56
C GLN A 48 -10.28 -4.08 -8.29
N PHE A 49 -9.68 -4.60 -7.22
CA PHE A 49 -9.91 -5.91 -6.65
C PHE A 49 -9.96 -5.84 -5.11
N PRO A 50 -10.91 -6.50 -4.42
CA PRO A 50 -12.08 -7.15 -4.98
C PRO A 50 -13.04 -6.13 -5.61
N LYS A 51 -13.92 -6.58 -6.51
CA LYS A 51 -15.00 -5.74 -7.01
C LYS A 51 -15.97 -5.49 -5.85
N LEU A 52 -16.38 -4.25 -5.63
CA LEU A 52 -17.43 -3.95 -4.67
C LEU A 52 -18.72 -4.64 -5.10
N GLU A 53 -19.24 -5.51 -4.24
CA GLU A 53 -20.61 -6.02 -4.41
C GLU A 53 -21.63 -4.96 -3.96
N ARG A 54 -22.91 -5.19 -4.30
CA ARG A 54 -24.04 -4.23 -4.22
C ARG A 54 -24.12 -3.42 -2.90
N PRO A 55 -24.69 -2.21 -2.94
CA PRO A 55 -24.49 -1.19 -1.91
C PRO A 55 -25.19 -1.53 -0.59
N THR A 56 -24.44 -2.09 0.36
CA THR A 56 -24.75 -1.96 1.79
C THR A 56 -24.24 -0.61 2.31
N LYS A 57 -24.65 -0.20 3.50
CA LYS A 57 -24.17 1.05 4.13
C LYS A 57 -22.63 1.08 4.27
N GLN A 58 -22.01 -0.09 4.49
CA GLN A 58 -20.55 -0.28 4.54
C GLN A 58 -19.86 -0.05 3.18
N VAL A 59 -20.53 -0.38 2.07
CA VAL A 59 -20.01 -0.16 0.70
C VAL A 59 -19.92 1.33 0.38
N ARG A 60 -20.84 2.16 0.87
CA ARG A 60 -20.78 3.62 0.64
C ARG A 60 -19.57 4.28 1.30
N GLU A 61 -19.28 3.91 2.55
CA GLU A 61 -18.07 4.39 3.24
C GLU A 61 -16.79 3.90 2.56
N ALA A 62 -16.79 2.65 2.07
CA ALA A 62 -15.67 2.12 1.28
C ALA A 62 -15.50 2.89 -0.04
N GLU A 63 -16.58 3.17 -0.76
CA GLU A 63 -16.56 3.96 -2.00
C GLU A 63 -16.04 5.39 -1.77
N GLU A 64 -16.43 6.05 -0.68
CA GLU A 64 -15.91 7.36 -0.33
C GLU A 64 -14.41 7.34 -0.05
N ARG A 65 -13.91 6.31 0.64
CA ARG A 65 -12.47 6.11 0.87
C ARG A 65 -11.72 5.90 -0.45
N LEU A 66 -12.27 5.12 -1.37
CA LEU A 66 -11.67 4.88 -2.69
C LEU A 66 -11.55 6.15 -3.55
N LYS A 67 -12.41 7.16 -3.35
CA LYS A 67 -12.33 8.43 -4.09
C LYS A 67 -11.05 9.21 -3.78
N ALA A 68 -10.49 9.07 -2.57
CA ALA A 68 -9.27 9.77 -2.19
C ALA A 68 -8.01 9.09 -2.74
N ILE A 69 -8.01 7.76 -2.85
CA ILE A 69 -6.82 6.95 -3.20
C ILE A 69 -6.13 7.42 -4.48
N PRO A 70 -6.82 7.72 -5.60
CA PRO A 70 -6.16 8.21 -6.81
C PRO A 70 -5.30 9.45 -6.57
N GLN A 71 -5.76 10.38 -5.73
CA GLN A 71 -5.01 11.60 -5.41
C GLN A 71 -3.75 11.30 -4.58
N PHE A 72 -3.81 10.30 -3.69
CA PHE A 72 -2.63 9.84 -2.96
C PHE A 72 -1.67 9.01 -3.82
N CYS A 73 -2.16 8.33 -4.86
CA CYS A 73 -1.31 7.63 -5.82
C CYS A 73 -0.58 8.60 -6.76
N PHE A 74 -1.17 9.76 -7.05
CA PHE A 74 -0.57 10.83 -7.85
C PHE A 74 -0.71 12.21 -7.17
N PRO A 75 0.01 12.45 -6.06
CA PRO A 75 -0.01 13.76 -5.38
C PRO A 75 0.55 14.89 -6.26
N ASP A 76 1.26 14.52 -7.31
CA ASP A 76 1.98 15.30 -8.31
C ASP A 76 1.30 15.25 -9.70
N ALA A 77 0.04 14.80 -9.81
CA ALA A 77 -0.68 14.58 -11.08
C ALA A 77 -0.60 15.74 -12.10
N LYS A 78 -0.53 16.98 -11.60
CA LYS A 78 -0.45 18.20 -12.41
C LYS A 78 0.90 18.40 -13.10
N ASP A 79 1.97 17.80 -12.57
CA ASP A 79 3.35 17.99 -13.01
C ASP A 79 3.77 16.89 -14.02
N TRP A 80 2.90 15.90 -14.25
CA TRP A 80 3.15 14.79 -15.14
C TRP A 80 3.00 15.15 -16.62
N ASN A 81 4.00 14.71 -17.40
CA ASN A 81 3.96 14.63 -18.85
C ASN A 81 4.29 13.21 -19.30
N PRO A 82 3.84 12.76 -20.50
CA PRO A 82 4.24 11.45 -21.02
C PRO A 82 5.75 11.33 -21.17
N VAL A 83 6.31 10.21 -20.69
CA VAL A 83 7.75 9.91 -20.73
C VAL A 83 8.01 8.59 -21.44
N SER A 84 9.16 8.47 -22.11
CA SER A 84 9.54 7.23 -22.80
C SER A 84 10.16 6.20 -21.85
N GLU A 85 10.86 6.69 -20.82
CA GLU A 85 11.58 5.92 -19.81
C GLU A 85 11.25 6.45 -18.42
N TYR A 86 11.16 5.55 -17.45
CA TYR A 86 10.87 5.87 -16.06
C TYR A 86 11.37 4.74 -15.17
N ASN A 87 12.10 5.07 -14.11
CA ASN A 87 12.48 4.10 -13.08
C ASN A 87 11.31 3.91 -12.14
N SER A 88 10.91 2.67 -11.88
CA SER A 88 9.80 2.42 -10.96
C SER A 88 10.11 2.95 -9.56
N GLU A 89 9.08 3.48 -8.91
CA GLU A 89 9.18 4.11 -7.60
C GLU A 89 8.22 3.43 -6.63
N THR A 90 8.72 3.09 -5.45
CA THR A 90 7.93 2.54 -4.36
C THR A 90 7.75 3.62 -3.30
N PHE A 91 6.51 3.82 -2.86
CA PHE A 91 6.21 4.74 -1.76
C PHE A 91 4.98 4.25 -1.00
N SER A 92 4.70 4.84 0.15
CA SER A 92 3.47 4.55 0.89
C SER A 92 2.81 5.82 1.41
N PHE A 93 1.51 5.75 1.62
CA PHE A 93 0.74 6.81 2.27
C PHE A 93 -0.16 6.21 3.35
N MET A 94 -0.63 7.07 4.26
CA MET A 94 -1.53 6.69 5.35
C MET A 94 -2.85 7.44 5.22
N LEU A 95 -3.96 6.70 5.30
CA LEU A 95 -5.30 7.24 5.44
C LEU A 95 -5.71 7.09 6.91
N THR A 96 -6.12 8.19 7.52
CA THR A 96 -6.62 8.21 8.90
C THR A 96 -8.13 8.39 8.87
N GLY A 97 -8.86 7.45 9.47
CA GLY A 97 -10.30 7.53 9.65
C GLY A 97 -10.69 8.50 10.76
N GLU A 98 -11.96 8.89 10.80
CA GLU A 98 -12.52 9.78 11.84
C GLU A 98 -12.41 9.16 13.25
N ASP A 99 -12.43 7.83 13.32
CA ASP A 99 -12.23 7.03 14.53
C ASP A 99 -10.75 6.88 14.93
N GLY A 100 -9.83 7.52 14.19
CA GLY A 100 -8.38 7.38 14.38
C GLY A 100 -7.81 6.09 13.82
N SER A 101 -8.61 5.24 13.16
CA SER A 101 -8.11 4.03 12.49
C SER A 101 -7.15 4.40 11.36
N ARG A 102 -6.13 3.57 11.14
CA ARG A 102 -5.11 3.80 10.12
C ARG A 102 -5.19 2.73 9.05
N ARG A 103 -5.10 3.15 7.80
CA ARG A 103 -4.89 2.30 6.63
C ARG A 103 -3.66 2.76 5.88
N PHE A 104 -2.92 1.80 5.34
CA PHE A 104 -1.69 2.03 4.61
C PHE A 104 -1.93 1.71 3.14
N GLY A 105 -1.59 2.66 2.28
CA GLY A 105 -1.54 2.46 0.84
C GLY A 105 -0.10 2.26 0.40
N TYR A 106 0.25 1.06 -0.04
CA TYR A 106 1.57 0.72 -0.56
C TYR A 106 1.54 0.78 -2.07
N CYS A 107 2.40 1.61 -2.66
CA CYS A 107 2.34 1.98 -4.07
C CYS A 107 3.60 1.55 -4.81
N ARG A 108 3.41 1.00 -6.02
CA ARG A 108 4.44 0.89 -7.05
C ARG A 108 4.02 1.69 -8.26
N ARG A 109 4.70 2.81 -8.51
CA ARG A 109 4.56 3.61 -9.73
C ARG A 109 5.49 3.08 -10.78
N LEU A 110 4.98 2.70 -11.94
CA LEU A 110 5.77 2.15 -13.05
C LEU A 110 5.26 2.65 -14.39
N LEU A 111 6.10 2.58 -15.42
CA LEU A 111 5.69 2.88 -16.79
C LEU A 111 5.16 1.62 -17.47
N PRO A 112 3.92 1.62 -18.00
CA PRO A 112 3.37 0.43 -18.65
C PRO A 112 4.14 0.08 -19.93
N SER A 113 4.29 -1.21 -20.22
CA SER A 113 4.92 -1.72 -21.46
C SER A 113 4.27 -1.12 -22.73
N GLY A 114 5.06 -0.88 -23.77
CA GLY A 114 4.62 -0.16 -24.97
C GLY A 114 5.77 0.58 -25.67
N LYS A 115 5.45 1.35 -26.73
CA LYS A 115 6.41 2.16 -27.48
C LYS A 115 6.10 3.65 -27.31
N GLY A 116 7.15 4.47 -27.25
CA GLY A 116 7.04 5.93 -27.20
C GLY A 116 6.62 6.50 -25.83
N PRO A 117 6.34 7.81 -25.78
CA PRO A 117 5.94 8.51 -24.55
C PRO A 117 4.62 8.00 -24.00
N ARG A 118 4.62 7.61 -22.71
CA ARG A 118 3.47 7.06 -21.99
C ARG A 118 3.36 7.70 -20.61
N LEU A 119 2.19 7.62 -20.01
CA LEU A 119 2.01 8.01 -18.61
C LEU A 119 2.23 6.80 -17.72
N PRO A 120 2.79 6.99 -16.51
CA PRO A 120 2.91 5.92 -15.54
C PRO A 120 1.54 5.46 -15.01
N GLU A 121 1.52 4.26 -14.45
CA GLU A 121 0.43 3.70 -13.68
C GLU A 121 0.92 3.43 -12.26
N VAL A 122 0.02 3.49 -11.28
CA VAL A 122 0.31 3.16 -9.89
C VAL A 122 -0.50 1.93 -9.49
N TYR A 123 0.22 0.90 -9.06
CA TYR A 123 -0.34 -0.30 -8.43
C TYR A 123 -0.33 -0.08 -6.93
N CYS A 124 -1.51 -0.05 -6.31
CA CYS A 124 -1.65 0.29 -4.90
C CYS A 124 -2.38 -0.81 -4.12
N VAL A 125 -1.76 -1.28 -3.03
CA VAL A 125 -2.37 -2.20 -2.05
C VAL A 125 -2.77 -1.41 -0.81
N ILE A 126 -4.05 -1.49 -0.44
CA ILE A 126 -4.60 -0.88 0.77
C ILE A 126 -4.73 -1.95 1.85
N SER A 127 -4.05 -1.77 2.98
CA SER A 127 -4.13 -2.72 4.10
C SER A 127 -4.20 -2.00 5.45
N ARG A 128 -4.79 -2.68 6.44
CA ARG A 128 -4.68 -2.31 7.86
C ARG A 128 -3.35 -2.73 8.48
N LEU A 129 -2.59 -3.58 7.81
CA LEU A 129 -1.29 -4.05 8.27
C LEU A 129 -0.19 -3.04 7.88
N GLY A 130 0.47 -2.48 8.89
CA GLY A 130 1.70 -1.69 8.74
C GLY A 130 2.92 -2.61 8.57
N CYS A 131 3.32 -2.92 7.34
CA CYS A 131 4.47 -3.80 7.06
C CYS A 131 5.01 -3.52 5.65
N PHE A 132 5.83 -2.49 5.52
CA PHE A 132 6.30 -2.00 4.22
C PHE A 132 7.07 -3.07 3.46
N ASP A 133 7.99 -3.79 4.10
CA ASP A 133 8.80 -4.83 3.46
C ASP A 133 7.96 -5.95 2.84
N LEU A 134 6.93 -6.40 3.56
CA LEU A 134 6.01 -7.43 3.07
C LEU A 134 5.27 -6.96 1.82
N PHE A 135 4.73 -5.74 1.84
CA PHE A 135 3.99 -5.21 0.69
C PHE A 135 4.90 -4.75 -0.45
N SER A 136 6.12 -4.29 -0.16
CA SER A 136 7.13 -4.01 -1.17
C SER A 136 7.48 -5.28 -1.94
N LYS A 137 7.68 -6.41 -1.25
CA LYS A 137 7.92 -7.71 -1.89
C LYS A 137 6.73 -8.19 -2.72
N ILE A 138 5.49 -7.94 -2.26
CA ILE A 138 4.28 -8.20 -3.06
C ILE A 138 4.29 -7.33 -4.32
N LEU A 139 4.62 -6.05 -4.21
CA LEU A 139 4.65 -5.12 -5.32
C LEU A 139 5.77 -5.40 -6.33
N ASP A 140 6.92 -5.92 -5.89
CA ASP A 140 7.97 -6.44 -6.77
C ASP A 140 7.44 -7.55 -7.67
N GLU A 141 6.66 -8.46 -7.09
CA GLU A 141 6.04 -9.54 -7.84
C GLU A 141 4.92 -9.04 -8.78
N VAL A 142 4.15 -8.03 -8.35
CA VAL A 142 3.17 -7.36 -9.23
C VAL A 142 3.86 -6.74 -10.44
N GLU A 143 4.95 -5.99 -10.25
CA GLU A 143 5.72 -5.38 -11.34
C GLU A 143 6.30 -6.45 -12.28
N ARG A 144 6.90 -7.52 -11.73
CA ARG A 144 7.44 -8.64 -12.50
C ARG A 144 6.38 -9.29 -13.38
N ARG A 145 5.19 -9.59 -12.83
CA ARG A 145 4.06 -10.16 -13.56
C ARG A 145 3.52 -9.20 -14.61
N ARG A 146 3.41 -7.92 -14.26
CA ARG A 146 2.96 -6.86 -15.17
C ARG A 146 3.90 -6.68 -16.36
N GLY A 147 5.19 -6.92 -16.19
CA GLY A 147 6.19 -6.94 -17.26
C GLY A 147 5.90 -7.99 -18.34
N ILE A 148 5.28 -9.12 -17.95
CA ILE A 148 4.85 -10.19 -18.88
C ILE A 148 3.46 -9.89 -19.43
N SER A 149 2.46 -9.71 -18.55
CA SER A 149 1.08 -9.36 -18.93
C SER A 149 0.29 -8.84 -17.74
N ALA A 150 -0.47 -7.76 -17.94
CA ALA A 150 -1.36 -7.22 -16.92
C ALA A 150 -2.39 -8.26 -16.41
N ALA A 151 -2.77 -9.23 -17.24
CA ALA A 151 -3.73 -10.28 -16.87
C ALA A 151 -3.19 -11.23 -15.78
N LEU A 152 -1.87 -11.32 -15.61
CA LEU A 152 -1.23 -12.21 -14.62
C LEU A 152 -1.22 -11.63 -13.20
N VAL A 153 -1.48 -10.33 -13.06
CA VAL A 153 -1.54 -9.67 -11.75
C VAL A 153 -2.77 -10.14 -10.97
N TYR A 154 -3.91 -10.31 -11.64
CA TYR A 154 -5.15 -10.68 -10.98
C TYR A 154 -5.12 -12.04 -10.28
N PRO A 155 -4.73 -13.15 -10.93
CA PRO A 155 -4.60 -14.44 -10.26
C PRO A 155 -3.68 -14.38 -9.05
N PHE A 156 -2.59 -13.61 -9.13
CA PHE A 156 -1.67 -13.42 -8.02
C PHE A 156 -2.32 -12.71 -6.83
N MET A 157 -2.99 -11.57 -7.06
CA MET A 157 -3.69 -10.84 -5.99
C MET A 157 -4.81 -11.68 -5.36
N ARG A 158 -5.50 -12.51 -6.16
CA ARG A 158 -6.49 -13.46 -5.65
C ARG A 158 -5.83 -14.49 -4.72
N SER A 159 -4.74 -15.13 -5.13
CA SER A 159 -4.02 -16.09 -4.30
C SER A 159 -3.49 -15.48 -2.99
N LEU A 160 -3.09 -14.21 -3.00
CA LEU A 160 -2.70 -13.48 -1.78
C LEU A 160 -3.88 -13.26 -0.82
N MET A 161 -5.05 -12.92 -1.34
CA MET A 161 -6.25 -12.71 -0.54
C MET A 161 -6.78 -14.02 0.06
N GLU A 162 -6.65 -15.13 -0.68
CA GLU A 162 -7.01 -16.48 -0.20
C GLU A 162 -5.94 -17.09 0.74
N SER A 163 -4.76 -16.49 0.83
CA SER A 163 -3.68 -16.98 1.70
C SER A 163 -3.96 -16.66 3.17
N PRO A 164 -3.51 -17.51 4.10
CA PRO A 164 -3.68 -17.25 5.52
C PRO A 164 -2.97 -15.97 5.93
N PHE A 165 -3.58 -15.21 6.83
CA PHE A 165 -2.95 -14.03 7.40
C PHE A 165 -1.72 -14.42 8.23
N PRO A 166 -0.54 -13.83 7.97
CA PRO A 166 0.66 -14.18 8.71
C PRO A 166 0.56 -13.66 10.15
N ALA A 167 0.69 -14.55 11.13
CA ALA A 167 0.93 -14.16 12.51
C ALA A 167 2.30 -13.45 12.64
N PRO A 168 2.52 -12.58 13.64
CA PRO A 168 3.79 -11.89 13.85
C PRO A 168 4.95 -12.89 13.93
N GLY A 169 6.05 -12.57 13.26
CA GLY A 169 7.23 -13.42 13.15
C GLY A 169 7.08 -14.65 12.25
N LYS A 170 5.91 -14.90 11.67
CA LYS A 170 5.65 -16.07 10.81
C LYS A 170 5.81 -15.73 9.33
N THR A 171 6.11 -16.78 8.55
CA THR A 171 6.20 -16.74 7.10
C THR A 171 5.06 -17.53 6.50
N ILE A 172 4.36 -16.94 5.53
CA ILE A 172 3.38 -17.63 4.70
C ILE A 172 3.99 -17.95 3.34
N LYS A 173 3.58 -19.07 2.76
CA LYS A 173 4.02 -19.54 1.45
C LYS A 173 2.86 -19.45 0.48
N VAL A 174 2.95 -18.52 -0.46
CA VAL A 174 1.91 -18.28 -1.46
C VAL A 174 2.32 -19.03 -2.72
N LYS A 175 1.53 -20.05 -3.07
CA LYS A 175 1.72 -20.79 -4.33
C LYS A 175 1.12 -19.96 -5.45
N THR A 176 1.88 -19.76 -6.50
CA THR A 176 1.47 -18.97 -7.65
C THR A 176 1.89 -19.68 -8.93
N PHE A 177 1.22 -19.39 -10.03
CA PHE A 177 1.62 -19.86 -11.35
C PHE A 177 2.07 -18.68 -12.20
N LEU A 178 3.14 -18.88 -12.96
CA LEU A 178 3.59 -17.93 -13.97
C LEU A 178 3.85 -18.67 -15.29
N PRO A 179 3.23 -18.24 -16.41
CA PRO A 179 3.52 -18.81 -17.72
C PRO A 179 5.02 -18.77 -18.04
N GLY A 180 5.57 -19.89 -18.49
CA GLY A 180 6.99 -20.04 -18.83
C GLY A 180 7.89 -20.45 -17.65
N ALA A 181 7.58 -20.04 -16.42
CA ALA A 181 8.34 -20.42 -15.22
C ALA A 181 7.71 -21.59 -14.44
N GLY A 182 6.39 -21.82 -14.59
CA GLY A 182 5.66 -22.88 -13.91
C GLY A 182 5.10 -22.47 -12.54
N ASN A 183 5.02 -23.43 -11.62
CA ASN A 183 4.57 -23.19 -10.25
C ASN A 183 5.71 -22.62 -9.41
N GLU A 184 5.49 -21.45 -8.82
CA GLU A 184 6.44 -20.76 -7.95
C GLU A 184 5.85 -20.61 -6.54
N VAL A 185 6.73 -20.54 -5.54
CA VAL A 185 6.36 -20.31 -4.15
C VAL A 185 7.01 -19.02 -3.67
N ILE A 186 6.18 -18.08 -3.25
CA ILE A 186 6.64 -16.80 -2.70
C ILE A 186 6.52 -16.87 -1.19
N GLU A 187 7.62 -16.57 -0.50
CA GLU A 187 7.66 -16.53 0.95
C GLU A 187 7.46 -15.09 1.44
N LEU A 188 6.36 -14.82 2.15
CA LEU A 188 6.06 -13.53 2.74
C LEU A 188 6.17 -13.63 4.26
N ARG A 189 7.09 -12.88 4.85
CA ARG A 189 7.34 -12.90 6.29
C ARG A 189 6.74 -11.67 6.94
N ARG A 190 5.95 -11.87 7.99
CA ARG A 190 5.56 -10.79 8.88
C ARG A 190 6.61 -10.67 10.00
N PRO A 191 7.13 -9.48 10.28
CA PRO A 191 8.04 -9.22 11.39
C PRO A 191 7.35 -9.48 12.74
N MET A 192 8.15 -9.69 13.79
CA MET A 192 7.65 -9.91 15.16
C MET A 192 6.98 -8.66 15.73
N ASP A 193 7.54 -7.48 15.45
CA ASP A 193 7.00 -6.18 15.84
C ASP A 193 6.72 -5.37 14.58
N SER A 194 5.52 -4.79 14.48
CA SER A 194 5.08 -4.01 13.31
C SER A 194 4.95 -2.52 13.59
N ARG A 195 5.27 -2.06 14.81
CA ARG A 195 5.04 -0.68 15.25
C ARG A 195 5.80 0.36 14.42
N LEU A 196 6.91 -0.01 13.78
CA LEU A 196 7.76 0.89 12.99
C LEU A 196 8.06 0.38 11.56
N GLU A 197 7.54 -0.78 11.18
CA GLU A 197 7.84 -1.45 9.90
C GLU A 197 7.23 -0.77 8.67
N HIS A 198 6.41 0.26 8.87
CA HIS A 198 5.91 1.10 7.78
C HIS A 198 6.80 2.31 7.51
N VAL A 199 7.86 2.51 8.30
CA VAL A 199 8.75 3.68 8.21
C VAL A 199 10.16 3.21 7.85
N ASP A 200 10.62 3.61 6.66
CA ASP A 200 12.02 3.44 6.26
C ASP A 200 12.87 4.58 6.85
N PHE A 201 13.53 4.29 7.98
CA PHE A 201 14.47 5.23 8.59
C PHE A 201 15.79 5.35 7.82
N GLU A 202 16.14 4.38 6.98
CA GLU A 202 17.37 4.42 6.19
C GLU A 202 17.32 5.59 5.20
N CYS A 203 16.17 5.80 4.54
CA CYS A 203 15.95 6.97 3.69
C CYS A 203 16.12 8.28 4.48
N LEU A 204 15.52 8.38 5.67
CA LEU A 204 15.63 9.55 6.54
C LEU A 204 17.09 9.86 6.91
N PHE A 205 17.86 8.85 7.34
CA PHE A 205 19.25 9.00 7.74
C PHE A 205 20.19 9.28 6.56
N LYS A 206 19.85 8.83 5.35
CA LYS A 206 20.59 9.17 4.13
C LYS A 206 20.37 10.62 3.70
N CYS A 207 19.17 11.16 3.91
CA CYS A 207 18.81 12.50 3.46
C CYS A 207 19.13 13.60 4.47
N LEU A 208 19.12 13.29 5.78
CA LEU A 208 19.26 14.27 6.85
C LEU A 208 20.46 13.99 7.73
N ASN A 209 21.20 15.04 8.08
CA ASN A 209 22.28 14.93 9.05
C ASN A 209 21.76 14.86 10.50
N ILE A 210 22.62 14.40 11.41
CA ILE A 210 22.30 14.20 12.83
C ILE A 210 21.71 15.46 13.48
N ARG A 211 22.23 16.65 13.15
CA ARG A 211 21.74 17.92 13.72
C ARG A 211 20.31 18.23 13.27
N GLN A 212 19.98 17.96 12.01
CA GLN A 212 18.61 18.13 11.51
C GLN A 212 17.65 17.16 12.19
N ILE A 213 18.07 15.90 12.37
CA ILE A 213 17.26 14.86 13.03
C ILE A 213 16.96 15.24 14.48
N ILE A 214 17.96 15.70 15.23
CA ILE A 214 17.76 16.17 16.62
C ILE A 214 16.76 17.34 16.67
N ARG A 215 16.83 18.29 15.71
CA ARG A 215 15.89 19.42 15.64
C ARG A 215 14.48 18.96 15.32
N ILE A 216 14.32 17.99 14.41
CA ILE A 216 13.02 17.37 14.10
C ILE A 216 12.47 16.72 15.36
N PHE A 217 13.26 15.88 16.02
CA PHE A 217 12.87 15.20 17.26
C PHE A 217 12.43 16.18 18.35
N ALA A 218 13.22 17.23 18.60
CA ALA A 218 12.86 18.28 19.55
C ALA A 218 11.58 19.03 19.15
N SER A 219 11.36 19.25 17.86
CA SER A 219 10.13 19.88 17.36
C SER A 219 8.91 18.99 17.57
N LEU A 220 9.05 17.67 17.38
CA LEU A 220 7.98 16.69 17.61
C LEU A 220 7.63 16.59 19.10
N LEU A 221 8.62 16.62 20.01
CA LEU A 221 8.39 16.65 21.46
C LEU A 221 7.61 17.88 21.93
N LEU A 222 7.71 18.98 21.17
CA LEU A 222 6.98 20.22 21.41
C LEU A 222 5.67 20.30 20.60
N GLU A 223 5.24 19.20 20.00
CA GLU A 223 4.03 19.08 19.16
C GLU A 223 3.97 20.14 18.05
N ARG A 224 5.14 20.55 17.53
CA ARG A 224 5.21 21.54 16.45
C ARG A 224 4.77 20.92 15.13
N ARG A 225 4.26 21.78 14.24
CA ARG A 225 3.98 21.42 12.85
C ARG A 225 5.31 21.22 12.11
N VAL A 226 5.55 20.01 11.64
CA VAL A 226 6.75 19.65 10.86
C VAL A 226 6.31 19.30 9.45
N ILE A 227 6.95 19.91 8.44
CA ILE A 227 6.69 19.66 7.02
C ILE A 227 8.00 19.20 6.38
N PHE A 228 7.96 18.07 5.70
CA PHE A 228 9.04 17.58 4.85
C PHE A 228 8.74 17.93 3.40
N VAL A 229 9.77 18.33 2.66
CA VAL A 229 9.69 18.62 1.22
C VAL A 229 10.79 17.83 0.53
N ALA A 230 10.43 17.10 -0.52
CA ALA A 230 11.35 16.28 -1.31
C ALA A 230 10.88 16.23 -2.76
N ASP A 231 11.82 16.01 -3.68
CA ASP A 231 11.53 15.85 -5.12
C ASP A 231 11.11 14.41 -5.48
N LYS A 232 11.23 13.48 -4.53
CA LYS A 232 10.93 12.04 -4.71
C LYS A 232 10.01 11.57 -3.58
N LEU A 233 9.17 10.58 -3.86
CA LEU A 233 8.19 10.04 -2.91
C LEU A 233 8.72 8.88 -2.07
N ARG A 234 9.88 8.34 -2.43
CA ARG A 234 10.62 7.32 -1.67
C ARG A 234 11.30 7.88 -0.41
#